data_AF-K1KWK1-F1
#
_entry.id   AF-K1KWK1-F1
#
_cell.length_a   1.000
_cell.length_b   1.000
_cell.length_c   1.000
_cell.angle_alpha   90.00
_cell.angle_beta   90.00
_cell.angle_gamma   90.00
#
_symmetry.space_group_name_H-M   'P 1'
#
loop_
_entity.id
_entity.type
_entity.pdbx_description
1 polymer ?
#
loop_
_entity_poly.entity_id
_entity_poly.type
_entity_poly.pdbx_seq_one_letter_code
_entity_poly.pdbx_strand_id
1 'polypeptide(L)'
;MLFIFFPTYWVLYIAFFYYLMKKIISFQIPKPNKEFVRFQVDAGKHFYDKLHQHPQWQLTLIIEGKGQLMVGDYLGRFEPGDMFLFSANMPHVFRSDAEYFDPHEDKQSLGHTLFFDFEALGKSLMEVEEFAGLNQWLQQTKGCFTIQGSTKNNLKNNLRNYPGLKGLKKYLWLWKF
;
A
#
# COMPACT_ATOMS: atom_id res chain seq x y z
N MET A 1 -33.06 3.60 -36.52
CA MET A 1 -31.66 3.09 -36.44
C MET A 1 -30.81 4.21 -35.87
N LEU A 2 -30.62 4.25 -34.55
CA LEU A 2 -29.78 5.26 -33.89
C LEU A 2 -28.34 4.76 -33.90
N PHE A 3 -27.47 5.44 -34.66
CA PHE A 3 -26.03 5.29 -34.54
C PHE A 3 -25.57 6.03 -33.29
N ILE A 4 -25.15 5.30 -32.26
CA ILE A 4 -24.44 5.86 -31.11
C ILE A 4 -23.01 6.16 -31.56
N PHE A 5 -22.72 7.43 -31.84
CA PHE A 5 -21.36 7.91 -32.05
C PHE A 5 -20.66 7.98 -30.69
N PHE A 6 -19.72 7.05 -30.44
CA PHE A 6 -18.78 7.20 -29.34
C PHE A 6 -17.75 8.28 -29.70
N PRO A 7 -17.50 9.28 -28.85
CA PRO A 7 -16.46 10.26 -29.09
C PRO A 7 -15.10 9.55 -29.14
N THR A 8 -14.27 9.87 -30.14
CA THR A 8 -12.92 9.31 -30.34
C THR A 8 -12.01 9.41 -29.11
N TYR A 9 -12.31 10.34 -28.20
CA TYR A 9 -11.63 10.51 -26.91
C TYR A 9 -11.84 9.34 -25.92
N TRP A 10 -12.97 8.63 -26.00
CA TRP A 10 -13.24 7.47 -25.13
C TRP A 10 -12.40 6.26 -25.49
N VAL A 11 -12.14 6.05 -26.79
CA VAL A 11 -11.28 4.95 -27.27
C VAL A 11 -9.84 5.18 -26.84
N LEU A 12 -9.36 6.43 -26.88
CA LEU A 12 -8.02 6.79 -26.39
C LEU A 12 -7.90 6.63 -24.88
N TYR A 13 -8.92 7.00 -24.10
CA TYR A 13 -8.90 6.82 -22.64
C TYR A 13 -8.89 5.34 -22.25
N ILE A 14 -9.72 4.51 -22.89
CA ILE A 14 -9.75 3.06 -22.69
C ILE A 14 -8.43 2.42 -23.15
N ALA A 15 -7.87 2.84 -24.29
CA ALA A 15 -6.59 2.32 -24.78
C ALA A 15 -5.41 2.75 -23.89
N PHE A 16 -5.41 3.98 -23.37
CA PHE A 16 -4.44 4.46 -22.38
C PHE A 16 -4.53 3.68 -21.07
N PHE A 17 -5.75 3.42 -20.59
CA PHE A 17 -5.98 2.60 -19.40
C PHE A 17 -5.54 1.14 -19.63
N TYR A 18 -5.89 0.55 -20.78
CA TYR A 18 -5.42 -0.79 -21.18
C TYR A 18 -3.90 -0.87 -21.33
N TYR A 19 -3.26 0.19 -21.82
CA TYR A 19 -1.81 0.27 -21.93
C TYR A 19 -1.13 0.32 -20.56
N LEU A 20 -1.69 1.03 -19.58
CA LEU A 20 -1.21 1.05 -18.19
C LEU A 20 -1.44 -0.29 -17.48
N MET A 21 -2.56 -0.98 -17.75
CA MET A 21 -2.81 -2.32 -17.23
C MET A 21 -1.82 -3.37 -17.79
N LYS A 22 -1.25 -3.12 -18.97
CA LYS A 22 -0.38 -4.07 -19.69
C LYS A 22 0.98 -4.32 -19.05
N LYS A 23 1.28 -3.73 -17.88
CA LYS A 23 2.49 -4.07 -17.13
C LYS A 23 2.34 -3.84 -15.62
N ILE A 24 1.33 -4.43 -14.98
CA ILE A 24 1.36 -4.61 -13.52
C ILE A 24 2.55 -5.51 -13.21
N ILE A 25 3.58 -4.94 -12.59
CA ILE A 25 4.74 -5.71 -12.16
C ILE A 25 4.34 -6.37 -10.85
N SER A 26 4.16 -7.69 -10.86
CA SER A 26 4.09 -8.44 -9.62
C SER A 26 5.45 -8.29 -8.93
N PHE A 27 5.51 -7.48 -7.88
CA PHE A 27 6.74 -7.25 -7.14
C PHE A 27 6.79 -8.29 -6.03
N GLN A 28 7.74 -9.21 -6.14
CA GLN A 28 8.10 -10.06 -5.01
C GLN A 28 9.05 -9.24 -4.13
N ILE A 29 8.59 -8.84 -2.94
CA ILE A 29 9.50 -8.31 -1.91
C ILE A 29 10.56 -9.40 -1.69
N PRO A 30 11.86 -9.16 -1.94
CA PRO A 30 12.87 -10.20 -1.85
C PRO A 30 12.86 -10.83 -0.44
N LYS A 31 12.58 -12.14 -0.37
CA LYS A 31 12.47 -12.92 0.87
C LYS A 31 13.62 -13.92 0.99
N PRO A 32 14.44 -13.81 2.04
CA PRO A 32 15.23 -14.94 2.54
C PRO A 32 14.49 -15.77 3.61
N ASN A 33 13.48 -15.22 4.32
CA ASN A 33 12.79 -15.88 5.45
C ASN A 33 11.25 -15.73 5.40
N LYS A 34 10.50 -16.69 5.96
CA LYS A 34 9.05 -16.55 6.26
C LYS A 34 8.87 -15.60 7.45
N GLU A 35 8.39 -14.39 7.19
CA GLU A 35 8.13 -13.37 8.22
C GLU A 35 6.68 -12.91 8.15
N PHE A 36 5.96 -12.91 9.28
CA PHE A 36 4.59 -12.39 9.33
C PHE A 36 4.54 -10.87 9.16
N VAL A 37 5.45 -10.11 9.79
CA VAL A 37 5.51 -8.65 9.63
C VAL A 37 6.89 -8.17 9.22
N ARG A 38 6.93 -7.38 8.16
CA ARG A 38 8.12 -6.64 7.71
C ARG A 38 7.89 -5.14 7.85
N PHE A 39 8.89 -4.46 8.37
CA PHE A 39 8.95 -3.00 8.35
C PHE A 39 9.95 -2.57 7.29
N GLN A 40 9.59 -1.56 6.52
CA GLN A 40 10.39 -0.99 5.44
C GLN A 40 10.38 0.52 5.56
N VAL A 41 11.55 1.13 5.32
CA VAL A 41 11.71 2.56 5.15
C VAL A 41 11.93 2.80 3.66
N ASP A 42 11.03 3.54 3.05
CA ASP A 42 11.14 3.98 1.66
C ASP A 42 11.66 5.41 1.68
N ALA A 43 12.95 5.60 1.38
CA ALA A 43 13.61 6.91 1.39
C ALA A 43 14.37 7.15 0.10
N GLY A 44 14.16 8.30 -0.53
CA GLY A 44 14.87 8.73 -1.74
C GLY A 44 14.20 9.92 -2.41
N LYS A 45 14.69 10.30 -3.60
CA LYS A 45 14.13 11.44 -4.36
C LYS A 45 12.63 11.28 -4.63
N HIS A 46 12.16 10.08 -4.93
CA HIS A 46 10.74 9.79 -5.16
C HIS A 46 10.40 8.39 -4.66
N PHE A 47 9.10 8.12 -4.44
CA PHE A 47 8.63 6.75 -4.18
C PHE A 47 8.80 5.86 -5.42
N TYR A 48 8.74 4.53 -5.22
CA TYR A 48 8.76 3.58 -6.32
C TYR A 48 7.59 3.83 -7.27
N ASP A 49 7.92 4.17 -8.52
CA ASP A 49 7.02 4.80 -9.48
C ASP A 49 6.36 3.82 -10.45
N LYS A 50 6.54 2.51 -10.23
CA LYS A 50 5.94 1.47 -11.08
C LYS A 50 4.73 0.85 -10.39
N LEU A 51 3.64 0.71 -11.16
CA LEU A 51 2.44 0.00 -10.74
C LEU A 51 2.79 -1.44 -10.37
N HIS A 52 2.50 -1.82 -9.13
CA HIS A 52 2.84 -3.12 -8.61
C HIS A 52 1.77 -3.67 -7.66
N GLN A 53 1.88 -4.95 -7.37
CA GLN A 53 1.08 -5.66 -6.37
C GLN A 53 1.92 -6.72 -5.69
N HIS A 54 1.54 -7.10 -4.48
CA HIS A 54 2.17 -8.16 -3.69
C HIS A 54 1.12 -8.86 -2.79
N PRO A 55 1.35 -10.11 -2.36
CA PRO A 55 0.39 -10.86 -1.56
C PRO A 55 0.25 -10.35 -0.11
N GLN A 56 1.18 -9.52 0.36
CA GLN A 56 1.08 -8.93 1.70
C GLN A 56 0.01 -7.83 1.74
N TRP A 57 -0.61 -7.66 2.91
CA TRP A 57 -1.29 -6.40 3.23
C TRP A 57 -0.24 -5.33 3.51
N GLN A 58 -0.51 -4.08 3.14
CA GLN A 58 0.44 -2.98 3.29
C GLN A 58 -0.19 -1.83 4.07
N LEU A 59 0.46 -1.37 5.13
CA LEU A 59 0.12 -0.12 5.83
C LEU A 59 1.27 0.86 5.65
N THR A 60 1.02 1.96 4.94
CA THR A 60 2.04 2.99 4.64
C THR A 60 1.65 4.31 5.29
N LEU A 61 2.58 4.89 6.04
CA LEU A 61 2.53 6.27 6.52
C LEU A 61 3.46 7.12 5.65
N ILE A 62 2.92 8.17 5.04
CA ILE A 62 3.71 9.18 4.32
C ILE A 62 4.29 10.15 5.34
N ILE A 63 5.61 10.27 5.38
CA ILE A 63 6.34 11.19 6.28
C ILE A 63 6.76 12.43 5.51
N GLU A 64 7.32 12.24 4.30
CA GLU A 64 7.71 13.30 3.37
C GLU A 64 7.34 12.89 1.95
N GLY A 65 7.24 13.87 1.06
CA GLY A 65 6.80 13.67 -0.31
C GLY A 65 5.31 13.95 -0.53
N LYS A 66 4.95 14.29 -1.76
CA LYS A 66 3.57 14.47 -2.23
C LYS A 66 3.43 13.97 -3.67
N GLY A 67 2.23 13.61 -4.06
CA GLY A 67 2.00 13.11 -5.40
C GLY A 67 0.60 12.54 -5.60
N GLN A 68 0.51 11.60 -6.53
CA GLN A 68 -0.71 10.87 -6.86
C GLN A 68 -0.62 9.42 -6.38
N LEU A 69 -1.67 8.97 -5.69
CA LEU A 69 -1.88 7.56 -5.40
C LEU A 69 -2.82 6.99 -6.47
N MET A 70 -2.35 5.99 -7.20
CA MET A 70 -3.18 5.20 -8.11
C MET A 70 -3.42 3.84 -7.48
N VAL A 71 -4.67 3.41 -7.39
CA VAL A 71 -5.04 2.09 -6.89
C VAL A 71 -6.33 1.60 -7.53
N GLY A 72 -6.27 0.48 -8.23
CA GLY A 72 -7.40 0.02 -9.05
C GLY A 72 -7.84 1.09 -10.06
N ASP A 73 -9.10 1.51 -9.97
CA ASP A 73 -9.71 2.59 -10.75
C ASP A 73 -9.70 3.96 -10.04
N TYR A 74 -9.18 4.02 -8.81
CA TYR A 74 -9.07 5.26 -8.04
C TYR A 74 -7.76 5.99 -8.33
N LEU A 75 -7.87 7.32 -8.48
CA LEU A 75 -6.77 8.26 -8.56
C LEU A 75 -6.98 9.36 -7.51
N GLY A 76 -6.07 9.44 -6.55
CA GLY A 76 -6.10 10.42 -5.46
C GLY A 76 -4.76 11.12 -5.27
N ARG A 77 -4.73 12.09 -4.35
CA ARG A 77 -3.49 12.71 -3.88
C ARG A 77 -3.00 12.01 -2.63
N PHE A 78 -1.68 12.01 -2.43
CA PHE A 78 -1.09 11.73 -1.13
C PHE A 78 -0.20 12.90 -0.71
N GLU A 79 -0.10 13.12 0.59
CA GLU A 79 0.73 14.15 1.20
C GLU A 79 1.23 13.72 2.60
N PRO A 80 2.18 14.46 3.21
CA PRO A 80 2.71 14.12 4.52
C PRO A 80 1.62 13.99 5.59
N GLY A 81 1.65 12.86 6.31
CA GLY A 81 0.66 12.54 7.36
C GLY A 81 -0.54 11.72 6.87
N ASP A 82 -0.62 11.41 5.58
CA ASP A 82 -1.54 10.41 5.07
C ASP A 82 -1.11 8.99 5.47
N MET A 83 -2.11 8.14 5.71
CA MET A 83 -1.90 6.74 6.07
C MET A 83 -2.86 5.87 5.27
N PHE A 84 -2.30 4.94 4.50
CA PHE A 84 -3.03 4.08 3.58
C PHE A 84 -2.86 2.61 3.97
N LEU A 85 -3.97 1.88 3.96
CA LEU A 85 -4.00 0.42 4.13
C LEU A 85 -4.46 -0.23 2.83
N PHE A 86 -3.63 -1.10 2.27
CA PHE A 86 -3.90 -1.87 1.06
C PHE A 86 -4.14 -3.33 1.43
N SER A 87 -5.23 -3.89 0.91
CA SER A 87 -5.46 -5.33 0.99
C SER A 87 -4.44 -6.11 0.16
N ALA A 88 -4.23 -7.38 0.50
CA ALA A 88 -3.42 -8.30 -0.29
C ALA A 88 -3.74 -8.25 -1.80
N ASN A 89 -2.69 -8.25 -2.63
CA ASN A 89 -2.73 -8.22 -4.09
C ASN A 89 -3.44 -6.99 -4.69
N MET A 90 -3.61 -5.91 -3.95
CA MET A 90 -4.15 -4.66 -4.48
C MET A 90 -3.11 -3.95 -5.37
N PRO A 91 -3.35 -3.76 -6.69
CA PRO A 91 -2.43 -3.01 -7.54
C PRO A 91 -2.39 -1.54 -7.14
N HIS A 92 -1.21 -1.01 -6.85
CA HIS A 92 -1.06 0.38 -6.43
C HIS A 92 0.30 0.98 -6.83
N VAL A 93 0.36 2.31 -6.84
CA VAL A 93 1.59 3.09 -7.00
C VAL A 93 1.47 4.47 -6.36
N PHE A 94 2.51 4.87 -5.65
CA PHE A 94 2.72 6.24 -5.20
C PHE A 94 3.58 6.98 -6.24
N ARG A 95 2.93 7.69 -7.16
CA ARG A 95 3.63 8.50 -8.17
C ARG A 95 3.94 9.87 -7.57
N SER A 96 5.21 10.13 -7.28
CA SER A 96 5.63 11.44 -6.76
C SER A 96 5.41 12.54 -7.83
N ASP A 97 5.22 13.79 -7.39
CA ASP A 97 5.08 14.92 -8.32
C ASP A 97 6.35 15.13 -9.17
N ALA A 98 6.23 15.83 -10.30
CA ALA A 98 7.35 16.03 -11.24
C ALA A 98 8.60 16.67 -10.60
N GLU A 99 8.41 17.56 -9.63
CA GLU A 99 9.50 18.22 -8.87
C GLU A 99 10.43 17.22 -8.15
N TYR A 100 9.96 16.00 -7.87
CA TYR A 100 10.75 14.94 -7.21
C TYR A 100 11.69 14.20 -8.18
N PHE A 101 11.52 14.39 -9.49
CA PHE A 101 12.36 13.80 -10.53
C PHE A 101 13.39 14.77 -11.10
N ASP A 102 13.29 16.07 -10.76
CA ASP A 102 14.24 17.07 -11.20
C ASP A 102 15.55 16.92 -10.39
N PRO A 103 16.73 16.73 -11.04
CA PRO A 103 18.01 16.67 -10.34
C PRO A 103 18.37 17.98 -9.63
N HIS A 104 17.86 19.13 -10.08
CA HIS A 104 18.16 20.47 -9.54
C HIS A 104 17.31 20.84 -8.32
N GLU A 105 16.21 20.13 -8.08
CA GLU A 105 15.35 20.31 -6.91
C GLU A 105 15.81 19.41 -5.75
N ASP A 106 15.92 19.97 -4.55
CA ASP A 106 16.23 19.22 -3.33
C ASP A 106 14.94 18.73 -2.67
N LYS A 107 14.33 17.73 -3.29
CA LYS A 107 13.09 17.07 -2.83
C LYS A 107 13.36 15.64 -2.42
N GLN A 108 12.65 15.20 -1.39
CA GLN A 108 12.75 13.85 -0.84
C GLN A 108 11.36 13.29 -0.53
N SER A 109 11.22 11.99 -0.76
CA SER A 109 10.09 11.19 -0.34
C SER A 109 10.55 10.26 0.79
N LEU A 110 9.74 10.19 1.84
CA LEU A 110 9.99 9.33 2.99
C LEU A 110 8.69 8.66 3.42
N GLY A 111 8.67 7.34 3.45
CA GLY A 111 7.54 6.53 3.88
C GLY A 111 7.98 5.45 4.85
N HIS A 112 7.12 5.17 5.82
CA HIS A 112 7.25 3.98 6.66
C HIS A 112 6.14 3.00 6.34
N THR A 113 6.54 1.78 6.00
CA THR A 113 5.61 0.75 5.53
C THR A 113 5.70 -0.51 6.40
N LEU A 114 4.54 -1.03 6.81
CA LEU A 114 4.40 -2.36 7.39
C LEU A 114 3.72 -3.29 6.38
N PHE A 115 4.34 -4.45 6.15
CA PHE A 115 3.77 -5.51 5.34
C PHE A 115 3.35 -6.68 6.24
N PHE A 116 2.11 -7.16 6.07
CA PHE A 116 1.57 -8.31 6.79
C PHE A 116 1.37 -9.49 5.86
N ASP A 117 2.00 -10.62 6.19
CA ASP A 117 1.91 -11.88 5.47
C ASP A 117 1.09 -12.89 6.28
N PHE A 118 -0.24 -12.80 6.22
CA PHE A 118 -1.12 -13.71 6.98
C PHE A 118 -0.94 -15.18 6.61
N GLU A 119 -0.43 -15.49 5.41
CA GLU A 119 -0.08 -16.87 5.04
C GLU A 119 1.09 -17.41 5.88
N ALA A 120 1.99 -16.54 6.35
CA ALA A 120 3.12 -16.92 7.19
C ALA A 120 2.69 -17.39 8.60
N LEU A 121 1.47 -17.06 9.05
CA LEU A 121 0.91 -17.56 10.32
C LEU A 121 0.50 -19.03 10.24
N GLY A 122 0.29 -19.55 9.02
CA GLY A 122 -0.11 -20.93 8.79
C GLY A 122 -1.61 -21.19 9.05
N LYS A 123 -2.12 -22.22 8.37
CA LYS A 123 -3.55 -22.54 8.33
C LYS A 123 -4.14 -22.85 9.71
N SER A 124 -3.46 -23.67 10.52
CA SER A 124 -3.97 -24.09 11.84
C SER A 124 -4.19 -22.94 12.81
N LEU A 125 -3.31 -21.92 12.80
CA LEU A 125 -3.50 -20.74 13.64
C LEU A 125 -4.62 -19.85 13.11
N MET A 126 -4.77 -19.73 11.80
CA MET A 126 -5.84 -18.94 11.21
C MET A 126 -7.21 -19.58 11.41
N GLU A 127 -7.33 -20.91 11.52
CA GLU A 127 -8.63 -21.62 11.62
C GLU A 127 -9.23 -21.69 13.03
N VAL A 128 -8.55 -21.13 14.05
CA VAL A 128 -9.11 -21.09 15.42
C VAL A 128 -10.28 -20.11 15.51
N GLU A 129 -11.22 -20.39 16.43
CA GLU A 129 -12.42 -19.59 16.62
C GLU A 129 -12.08 -18.12 16.96
N GLU A 130 -11.01 -17.90 17.74
CA GLU A 130 -10.54 -16.56 18.10
C GLU A 130 -10.17 -15.71 16.89
N PHE A 131 -9.81 -16.33 15.75
CA PHE A 131 -9.45 -15.64 14.51
C PHE A 131 -10.57 -15.65 13.46
N ALA A 132 -11.75 -16.21 13.75
CA ALA A 132 -12.87 -16.24 12.82
C ALA A 132 -13.26 -14.84 12.32
N GLY A 133 -13.33 -13.86 13.23
CA GLY A 133 -13.62 -12.46 12.88
C GLY A 133 -12.55 -11.82 12.01
N LEU A 134 -11.26 -12.08 12.30
CA LEU A 134 -10.15 -11.61 11.48
C LEU A 134 -10.20 -12.22 10.07
N ASN A 135 -10.44 -13.53 9.95
CA ASN A 135 -10.58 -14.19 8.65
C ASN A 135 -11.72 -13.61 7.83
N GLN A 136 -12.89 -13.45 8.44
CA GLN A 136 -14.04 -12.85 7.79
C GLN A 136 -13.67 -11.45 7.28
N TRP A 137 -13.03 -10.63 8.12
CA TRP A 137 -12.58 -9.30 7.73
C TRP A 137 -11.57 -9.32 6.58
N LEU A 138 -10.57 -10.20 6.60
CA LEU A 138 -9.57 -10.33 5.52
C LEU A 138 -10.20 -10.79 4.19
N GLN A 139 -11.22 -11.63 4.25
CA GLN A 139 -11.96 -12.11 3.08
C GLN A 139 -12.86 -11.02 2.49
N GLN A 140 -13.57 -10.28 3.34
CA GLN A 140 -14.55 -9.26 2.92
C GLN A 140 -13.89 -7.92 2.56
N THR A 141 -12.74 -7.62 3.15
CA THR A 141 -12.06 -6.33 2.97
C THR A 141 -11.13 -6.42 1.76
N LYS A 142 -11.53 -5.75 0.68
CA LYS A 142 -10.73 -5.58 -0.55
C LYS A 142 -10.71 -4.11 -0.91
N GLY A 143 -9.52 -3.54 -1.08
CA GLY A 143 -9.39 -2.14 -1.47
C GLY A 143 -8.14 -1.46 -0.92
N CYS A 144 -8.13 -0.15 -1.08
CA CYS A 144 -7.29 0.77 -0.35
C CYS A 144 -8.17 1.61 0.58
N PHE A 145 -7.71 1.78 1.81
CA PHE A 145 -8.42 2.52 2.85
C PHE A 145 -7.52 3.60 3.40
N THR A 146 -8.07 4.80 3.58
CA THR A 146 -7.38 5.86 4.32
C THR A 146 -7.68 5.68 5.80
N ILE A 147 -6.64 5.61 6.62
CA ILE A 147 -6.78 5.54 8.07
C ILE A 147 -6.87 6.96 8.62
N GLN A 148 -7.88 7.23 9.45
CA GLN A 148 -8.16 8.57 9.97
C GLN A 148 -8.39 8.54 11.49
N GLY A 149 -8.62 9.72 12.08
CA GLY A 149 -9.00 9.87 13.48
C GLY A 149 -7.93 9.43 14.50
N SER A 150 -8.38 8.99 15.67
CA SER A 150 -7.53 8.53 16.77
C SER A 150 -6.66 7.34 16.39
N THR A 151 -7.17 6.42 15.57
CA THR A 151 -6.43 5.26 15.07
C THR A 151 -5.18 5.68 14.30
N LYS A 152 -5.29 6.66 13.40
CA LYS A 152 -4.12 7.23 12.68
C LYS A 152 -3.08 7.78 13.65
N ASN A 153 -3.52 8.57 14.63
CA ASN A 153 -2.61 9.20 15.60
C ASN A 153 -1.88 8.16 16.47
N ASN A 154 -2.61 7.15 16.94
CA ASN A 154 -2.04 6.05 17.72
C ASN A 154 -1.02 5.26 16.90
N LEU A 155 -1.37 4.87 15.68
CA LEU A 155 -0.47 4.14 14.78
C LEU A 155 0.77 4.98 14.48
N LYS A 156 0.61 6.25 14.11
CA LYS A 156 1.72 7.17 13.79
C LYS A 156 2.73 7.29 14.95
N ASN A 157 2.24 7.48 16.18
CA ASN A 157 3.11 7.60 17.36
C ASN A 157 3.88 6.32 17.64
N ASN A 158 3.22 5.17 17.44
CA ASN A 158 3.81 3.87 17.73
C ASN A 158 4.72 3.34 16.61
N LEU A 159 4.47 3.71 15.35
CA LEU A 159 5.25 3.27 14.19
C LEU A 159 6.71 3.69 14.29
N ARG A 160 6.97 4.85 14.90
CA ARG A 160 8.33 5.37 15.17
C ARG A 160 9.18 4.41 16.00
N ASN A 161 8.55 3.66 16.90
CA ASN A 161 9.24 2.73 17.79
C ASN A 161 9.32 1.30 17.21
N TYR A 162 8.61 1.04 16.12
CA TYR A 162 8.55 -0.30 15.51
C TYR A 162 9.91 -0.87 15.08
N PRO A 163 10.85 -0.09 14.50
CA PRO A 163 12.16 -0.60 14.08
C PRO A 163 12.97 -1.26 15.21
N GLY A 164 12.76 -0.83 16.46
CA GLY A 164 13.45 -1.37 17.62
C GLY A 164 12.89 -2.70 18.13
N LEU A 165 11.74 -3.15 17.62
CA LEU A 165 11.08 -4.37 18.09
C LEU A 165 11.69 -5.63 17.45
N LYS A 166 11.80 -6.69 18.26
CA LYS A 166 12.36 -7.98 17.85
C LYS A 166 11.47 -9.14 18.30
N GLY A 167 11.53 -10.24 17.54
CA GLY A 167 10.79 -11.48 17.84
C GLY A 167 9.29 -11.25 18.01
N LEU A 168 8.70 -11.88 19.02
CA LEU A 168 7.27 -11.82 19.32
C LEU A 168 6.75 -10.39 19.61
N LYS A 169 7.63 -9.46 20.04
CA LYS A 169 7.23 -8.07 20.27
C LYS A 169 6.75 -7.37 19.00
N LYS A 170 7.25 -7.76 17.82
CA LYS A 170 6.76 -7.24 16.53
C LYS A 170 5.29 -7.63 16.30
N TYR A 171 4.95 -8.87 16.62
CA TYR A 171 3.58 -9.39 16.52
C TYR A 171 2.64 -8.72 17.54
N LEU A 172 3.02 -8.73 18.82
CA LEU A 172 2.18 -8.20 19.91
C LEU A 172 1.94 -6.69 19.79
N TRP A 173 2.83 -5.95 19.13
CA TRP A 173 2.64 -4.53 18.87
C TRP A 173 1.35 -4.24 18.09
N LEU A 174 0.91 -5.15 17.22
CA LEU A 174 -0.31 -4.98 16.42
C LEU A 174 -1.59 -5.00 17.25
N TRP A 175 -1.55 -5.64 18.43
CA TRP A 175 -2.71 -5.86 19.29
C TRP A 175 -2.92 -4.72 20.30
N LYS A 176 -2.20 -3.60 20.14
CA LYS A 176 -2.25 -2.45 21.04
C LYS A 176 -3.22 -1.36 20.59
N PHE A 177 -4.10 -1.65 19.63
CA PHE A 177 -4.96 -0.67 18.94
C PHE A 177 -6.40 -1.16 18.85
#